data_AF-A0A7V7ACF2-F1
#
_entry.id   AF-A0A7V7ACF2-F1
#
_cell.length_a   1.000
_cell.length_b   1.000
_cell.length_c   1.000
_cell.angle_alpha   90.00
_cell.angle_beta   90.00
_cell.angle_gamma   90.00
#
_symmetry.space_group_name_H-M   'P 1'
#
loop_
_entity.id
_entity.type
_entity.pdbx_description
1 polymer ?
#
loop_
_entity_poly.entity_id
_entity_poly.type
_entity_poly.pdbx_seq_one_letter_code
_entity_poly.pdbx_strand_id
1 'polypeptide(L)'
;MPLKKLCDGTRLLRKGDYSARVDLQLKNEFAELQNTFNDMAARIEHEIALRQKSEEDRRRLILDISHDLKTPLSSIQGYAERLRQKSESASLSMLLRIFLNPLSVWMIHEIPKLVAVDLGFLLRRRLPSFMAGI
;
A
#
# COMPACT_ATOMS: atom_id res chain seq x y z
N MET A 1 -20.63 -1.83 -33.94
CA MET A 1 -21.94 -1.73 -33.28
C MET A 1 -21.77 -1.05 -31.92
N PRO A 2 -22.64 -0.10 -31.55
CA PRO A 2 -22.51 0.69 -30.31
C PRO A 2 -22.46 -0.16 -29.04
N LEU A 3 -23.34 -1.16 -28.92
CA LEU A 3 -23.34 -2.11 -27.79
C LEU A 3 -22.03 -2.88 -27.65
N LYS A 4 -21.40 -3.28 -28.77
CA LYS A 4 -20.13 -4.00 -28.73
C LYS A 4 -19.01 -3.13 -28.14
N LYS A 5 -18.93 -1.85 -28.54
CA LYS A 5 -17.95 -0.89 -28.00
C LYS A 5 -18.13 -0.69 -26.49
N LEU A 6 -19.36 -0.58 -26.02
CA LEU A 6 -19.67 -0.51 -24.58
C LEU A 6 -19.22 -1.79 -23.86
N CYS A 7 -19.59 -2.97 -24.37
CA CYS A 7 -19.16 -4.25 -23.78
C CYS A 7 -17.64 -4.41 -23.73
N ASP A 8 -16.93 -3.96 -24.76
CA ASP A 8 -15.47 -3.99 -24.81
C ASP A 8 -14.88 -3.05 -23.74
N GLY A 9 -15.42 -1.84 -23.60
CA GLY A 9 -15.07 -0.90 -22.53
C GLY A 9 -15.31 -1.48 -21.14
N THR A 10 -16.48 -2.07 -20.89
CA THR A 10 -16.80 -2.70 -19.59
C THR A 10 -15.87 -3.88 -19.30
N ARG A 11 -15.44 -4.63 -20.33
CA ARG A 11 -14.49 -5.73 -20.18
C ARG A 11 -13.10 -5.22 -19.78
N LEU A 12 -12.64 -4.09 -20.34
CA LEU A 12 -11.39 -3.44 -19.94
C LEU A 12 -11.46 -2.94 -18.49
N LEU A 13 -12.55 -2.25 -18.13
CA LEU A 13 -12.79 -1.77 -16.78
C LEU A 13 -12.78 -2.92 -15.75
N ARG A 14 -13.45 -4.04 -16.07
CA ARG A 14 -13.44 -5.26 -15.24
C ARG A 14 -12.04 -5.88 -15.12
N LYS A 15 -11.20 -5.76 -16.14
CA LYS A 15 -9.80 -6.22 -16.13
C LYS A 15 -8.86 -5.28 -15.39
N GLY A 16 -9.34 -4.12 -14.93
CA GLY A 16 -8.55 -3.18 -14.15
C GLY A 16 -7.97 -2.02 -14.94
N ASP A 17 -8.33 -1.90 -16.23
CA ASP A 17 -7.99 -0.73 -17.01
C ASP A 17 -9.08 0.33 -16.81
N TYR A 18 -8.88 1.16 -15.79
CA TYR A 18 -9.80 2.25 -15.43
C TYR A 18 -9.64 3.48 -16.30
N SER A 19 -8.59 3.52 -17.14
CA SER A 19 -8.37 4.56 -18.14
C SER A 19 -9.22 4.36 -19.40
N ALA A 20 -9.86 3.19 -19.55
CA ALA A 20 -10.70 2.86 -20.69
C ALA A 20 -11.83 3.88 -20.87
N ARG A 21 -12.03 4.32 -22.11
CA ARG A 21 -13.12 5.23 -22.51
C ARG A 21 -13.83 4.66 -23.73
N VAL A 22 -15.13 4.95 -23.82
CA VAL A 22 -15.96 4.57 -24.95
C VAL A 22 -16.32 5.84 -25.74
N ASP A 23 -16.23 5.75 -27.07
CA ASP A 23 -16.69 6.78 -27.99
C ASP A 23 -17.53 6.15 -29.11
N LEU A 24 -18.80 6.54 -29.15
CA LEU A 24 -19.85 6.02 -30.03
C LEU A 24 -20.18 6.98 -31.16
N GLN A 25 -19.79 8.27 -31.10
CA GLN A 25 -20.15 9.29 -32.10
C GLN A 25 -21.67 9.33 -32.41
N LEU A 26 -22.50 9.29 -31.36
CA LEU A 26 -23.97 9.29 -31.44
C LEU A 26 -24.56 10.43 -30.60
N LYS A 27 -25.81 10.82 -30.87
CA LYS A 27 -26.56 11.85 -30.13
C LYS A 27 -27.91 11.34 -29.61
N ASN A 28 -27.97 10.07 -29.23
CA ASN A 28 -29.18 9.40 -28.74
C ASN A 28 -28.93 8.76 -27.35
N GLU A 29 -29.78 7.84 -26.91
CA GLU A 29 -29.68 7.16 -25.61
C GLU A 29 -28.34 6.44 -25.41
N PHE A 30 -27.67 6.03 -26.51
CA PHE A 30 -26.33 5.45 -26.43
C PHE A 30 -25.27 6.49 -26.05
N ALA A 31 -25.46 7.76 -26.39
CA ALA A 31 -24.56 8.84 -25.97
C ALA A 31 -24.64 9.08 -24.45
N GLU A 32 -25.85 9.01 -23.89
CA GLU A 32 -26.05 9.08 -22.44
C GLU A 32 -25.39 7.90 -21.72
N LEU A 33 -25.56 6.68 -22.26
CA LEU A 33 -24.88 5.48 -21.77
C LEU A 33 -23.35 5.58 -21.85
N GLN A 34 -22.82 6.13 -22.94
CA GLN A 34 -21.40 6.42 -23.10
C GLN A 34 -20.90 7.37 -22.00
N ASN A 35 -21.58 8.49 -21.81
CA ASN A 35 -21.18 9.50 -20.81
C ASN A 35 -21.22 8.89 -19.41
N THR A 36 -22.30 8.20 -19.07
CA THR A 36 -22.44 7.50 -17.79
C THR A 36 -21.32 6.47 -17.57
N PHE A 37 -20.98 5.69 -18.61
CA PHE A 37 -19.87 4.73 -18.54
C PHE A 37 -18.53 5.44 -18.28
N ASN A 38 -18.23 6.49 -19.04
CA ASN A 38 -16.97 7.24 -18.93
C ASN A 38 -16.84 7.94 -17.57
N ASP A 39 -17.95 8.49 -17.05
CA ASP A 39 -17.99 9.12 -15.72
C ASP A 39 -17.74 8.09 -14.62
N MET A 40 -18.35 6.92 -14.69
CA MET A 40 -18.07 5.82 -13.75
C MET A 40 -16.60 5.38 -13.82
N ALA A 41 -16.04 5.24 -15.03
CA ALA A 41 -14.64 4.87 -15.21
C ALA A 41 -13.70 5.92 -14.60
N ALA A 42 -13.95 7.20 -14.85
CA ALA A 42 -13.18 8.30 -14.29
C ALA A 42 -13.26 8.38 -12.75
N ARG A 43 -14.45 8.15 -12.17
CA ARG A 43 -14.62 8.11 -10.72
C ARG A 43 -13.82 6.95 -10.11
N ILE A 44 -13.89 5.75 -10.69
CA ILE A 44 -13.13 4.61 -10.20
C ILE A 44 -11.62 4.85 -10.30
N GLU A 45 -11.15 5.41 -11.43
CA GLU A 45 -9.75 5.78 -11.63
C GLU A 45 -9.27 6.78 -10.56
N HIS A 46 -10.08 7.81 -10.29
CA HIS A 46 -9.78 8.80 -9.26
C HIS A 46 -9.71 8.21 -7.84
N GLU A 47 -10.69 7.39 -7.46
CA GLU A 47 -10.73 6.73 -6.15
C GLU A 47 -9.53 5.80 -5.95
N ILE A 48 -9.10 5.10 -7.00
CA ILE A 48 -7.90 4.25 -6.95
C ILE A 48 -6.65 5.09 -6.75
N ALA A 49 -6.51 6.21 -7.46
CA ALA A 49 -5.37 7.11 -7.31
C ALA A 49 -5.32 7.71 -5.89
N LEU A 50 -6.47 8.15 -5.36
CA LEU A 50 -6.58 8.66 -3.98
C LEU A 50 -6.20 7.58 -2.96
N ARG A 51 -6.71 6.36 -3.13
CA ARG A 51 -6.39 5.24 -2.24
C ARG A 51 -4.89 4.92 -2.28
N GLN A 52 -4.28 4.85 -3.46
CA GLN A 52 -2.85 4.61 -3.59
C GLN A 52 -2.02 5.68 -2.88
N LYS A 53 -2.40 6.95 -3.04
CA LYS A 53 -1.75 8.07 -2.35
C LYS A 53 -1.90 7.97 -0.83
N SER A 54 -3.11 7.69 -0.33
CA SER A 54 -3.38 7.52 1.10
C SER A 54 -2.54 6.39 1.71
N GLU A 55 -2.42 5.26 1.01
CA GLU A 55 -1.59 4.15 1.47
C GLU A 55 -0.09 4.50 1.46
N GLU A 56 0.38 5.27 0.48
CA GLU A 56 1.76 5.78 0.46
C GLU A 56 2.03 6.76 1.61
N ASP A 57 1.13 7.70 1.85
CA ASP A 57 1.23 8.68 2.94
C ASP A 57 1.22 7.96 4.30
N ARG A 58 0.37 6.93 4.46
CA ARG A 58 0.34 6.08 5.66
C ARG A 58 1.66 5.34 5.86
N ARG A 59 2.24 4.75 4.81
CA ARG A 59 3.54 4.06 4.88
C ARG A 59 4.64 5.01 5.33
N ARG A 60 4.69 6.21 4.75
CA ARG A 60 5.65 7.25 5.10
C ARG A 60 5.53 7.67 6.56
N LEU A 61 4.30 7.93 7.02
CA LEU A 61 4.04 8.30 8.41
C LEU A 61 4.56 7.24 9.39
N ILE A 62 4.34 5.95 9.11
CA ILE A 62 4.83 4.86 9.97
C ILE A 62 6.37 4.84 10.01
N LEU A 63 7.02 5.06 8.87
CA LEU A 63 8.49 5.11 8.79
C LEU A 63 9.05 6.30 9.58
N ASP A 64 8.45 7.48 9.42
CA ASP A 64 8.87 8.71 10.09
C ASP A 64 8.74 8.56 11.62
N ILE A 65 7.58 8.09 12.11
CA ILE A 65 7.37 7.82 13.54
C ILE A 65 8.42 6.82 14.06
N SER A 66 8.71 5.77 13.29
CA SER A 66 9.66 4.74 13.72
C SER A 66 11.08 5.26 13.83
N HIS A 67 11.50 6.11 12.89
CA HIS A 67 12.79 6.80 12.95
C HIS A 67 12.87 7.71 14.19
N ASP A 68 11.82 8.48 14.44
CA ASP A 68 11.79 9.45 15.54
C ASP A 68 11.75 8.79 16.92
N LEU A 69 11.15 7.60 17.04
CA LEU A 69 11.17 6.81 18.27
C LEU A 69 12.52 6.12 18.52
N LYS A 70 13.30 5.81 17.47
CA LYS A 70 14.61 5.15 17.61
C LYS A 70 15.59 5.95 18.45
N THR A 71 15.63 7.26 18.25
CA THR A 71 16.55 8.20 18.92
C THR A 71 16.34 8.28 20.44
N PRO A 72 15.12 8.54 20.95
CA PRO A 72 14.87 8.54 22.38
C PRO A 72 15.03 7.14 22.99
N LEU A 73 14.63 6.07 22.29
CA LEU A 73 14.82 4.69 22.78
C LEU A 73 16.31 4.34 22.93
N SER A 74 17.14 4.71 21.95
CA SER A 74 18.60 4.53 22.01
C SER A 74 19.21 5.33 23.17
N SER A 75 18.70 6.54 23.42
CA SER A 75 19.14 7.36 24.55
C SER A 75 18.77 6.71 25.89
N ILE A 76 17.53 6.21 26.04
CA ILE A 76 17.06 5.48 27.23
C ILE A 76 17.91 4.22 27.45
N GLN A 77 18.23 3.46 26.39
CA GLN A 77 19.14 2.32 26.46
C GLN A 77 20.53 2.74 26.98
N GLY A 78 21.12 3.78 26.39
CA GLY A 78 22.44 4.27 26.78
C GLY A 78 22.50 4.77 28.23
N TYR A 79 21.47 5.47 28.70
CA TYR A 79 21.36 5.86 30.11
C TYR A 79 21.23 4.65 31.03
N ALA A 80 20.41 3.68 30.67
CA ALA A 80 20.22 2.51 31.49
C ALA A 80 21.46 1.60 31.54
N GLU A 81 22.24 1.49 30.46
CA GLU A 81 23.53 0.79 30.48
C GLU A 81 24.58 1.52 31.35
N ARG A 82 24.55 2.85 31.40
CA ARG A 82 25.40 3.61 32.34
C ARG A 82 24.98 3.41 33.79
N LEU A 83 23.68 3.35 34.06
CA LEU A 83 23.17 2.99 35.39
C LEU A 83 23.56 1.55 35.75
N ARG A 84 23.54 0.61 34.79
CA ARG A 84 24.03 -0.78 34.95
C ARG A 84 25.50 -0.85 35.35
N GLN A 85 26.35 0.05 34.85
CA GLN A 85 27.77 0.12 35.26
C GLN A 85 27.96 0.63 36.69
N LYS A 86 26.98 1.38 37.23
CA LYS A 86 27.03 1.99 38.56
C LYS A 86 26.26 1.22 39.65
N SER A 87 25.38 0.30 39.26
CA SER A 87 24.44 -0.39 40.16
C SER A 87 24.32 -1.87 39.77
N GLU A 88 24.56 -2.79 40.72
CA GLU A 88 24.35 -4.24 40.59
C GLU A 88 22.85 -4.62 40.54
N SER A 89 21.99 -3.84 39.87
CA SER A 89 20.57 -4.17 39.76
C SER A 89 20.27 -4.92 38.46
N ALA A 90 20.39 -6.25 38.53
CA ALA A 90 20.09 -7.17 37.43
C ALA A 90 18.64 -7.06 36.91
N SER A 91 17.70 -6.53 37.69
CA SER A 91 16.27 -6.49 37.38
C SER A 91 15.91 -5.49 36.26
N LEU A 92 16.47 -4.27 36.30
CA LEU A 92 16.27 -3.28 35.23
C LEU A 92 16.84 -3.78 33.89
N SER A 93 17.95 -4.51 33.94
CA SER A 93 18.61 -5.06 32.75
C SER A 93 17.75 -6.10 32.02
N MET A 94 16.97 -6.88 32.77
CA MET A 94 16.08 -7.89 32.21
C MET A 94 14.88 -7.23 31.53
N LEU A 95 14.28 -6.21 32.16
CA LEU A 95 13.16 -5.45 31.58
C LEU A 95 13.56 -4.72 30.30
N LEU A 96 14.71 -4.04 30.27
CA LEU A 96 15.21 -3.38 29.05
C LEU A 96 15.46 -4.37 27.91
N ARG A 97 16.01 -5.55 28.22
CA ARG A 97 16.27 -6.60 27.23
C ARG A 97 14.97 -7.22 26.68
N ILE A 98 13.95 -7.33 27.52
CA ILE A 98 12.62 -7.86 27.15
C ILE A 98 11.86 -6.85 26.28
N PHE A 99 11.92 -5.55 26.56
CA PHE A 99 11.08 -4.57 25.86
C PHE A 99 11.73 -3.94 24.62
N LEU A 100 13.05 -3.71 24.61
CA LEU A 100 13.67 -2.88 23.58
C LEU A 100 14.37 -3.65 22.47
N ASN A 101 14.93 -4.82 22.78
CA ASN A 101 15.54 -5.69 21.77
C ASN A 101 14.50 -6.17 20.73
N PRO A 102 13.36 -6.77 21.10
CA PRO A 102 12.36 -7.17 20.13
C PRO A 102 11.76 -5.99 19.36
N LEU A 103 11.70 -4.79 19.94
CA LEU A 103 11.17 -3.59 19.26
C LEU A 103 12.13 -3.10 18.16
N SER A 104 13.44 -3.14 18.41
CA SER A 104 14.45 -2.84 17.38
C SER A 104 14.49 -3.86 16.25
N VAL A 105 14.35 -5.15 16.57
CA VAL A 105 14.26 -6.24 15.58
C VAL A 105 12.95 -6.13 14.79
N TRP A 106 11.84 -5.82 15.45
CA TRP A 106 10.53 -5.60 14.83
C TRP A 106 10.56 -4.42 13.85
N MET A 107 11.22 -3.32 14.21
CA MET A 107 11.38 -2.18 13.30
C MET A 107 12.17 -2.54 12.02
N ILE A 108 13.19 -3.38 12.12
CA ILE A 108 14.03 -3.75 10.97
C ILE A 108 13.34 -4.79 10.07
N HIS A 109 12.63 -5.76 10.66
CA HIS A 109 12.12 -6.92 9.92
C HIS A 109 10.62 -6.89 9.62
N GLU A 110 9.80 -6.18 10.40
CA GLU A 110 8.34 -6.21 10.27
C GLU A 110 7.77 -4.93 9.63
N ILE A 111 8.40 -3.76 9.81
CA ILE A 111 7.96 -2.53 9.13
C ILE A 111 8.02 -2.66 7.60
N PRO A 112 9.11 -3.17 6.98
CA PRO A 112 9.15 -3.36 5.53
C PRO A 112 8.07 -4.33 5.02
N LYS A 113 7.69 -5.32 5.84
CA LYS A 113 6.63 -6.29 5.51
C LYS A 113 5.25 -5.65 5.61
N LEU A 114 4.96 -4.90 6.66
CA LEU A 114 3.72 -4.12 6.76
C LEU A 114 3.55 -3.15 5.58
N VAL A 115 4.67 -2.60 5.09
CA VAL A 115 4.71 -1.71 3.93
C VAL A 115 4.51 -2.50 2.62
N ALA A 116 5.05 -3.71 2.49
CA ALA A 116 5.04 -4.52 1.26
C ALA A 116 3.79 -5.42 1.06
N VAL A 117 2.98 -5.66 2.09
CA VAL A 117 1.84 -6.62 2.03
C VAL A 117 0.80 -6.29 0.94
N ASP A 118 0.68 -5.05 0.48
CA ASP A 118 -0.22 -4.72 -0.66
C ASP A 118 0.42 -4.90 -2.05
N LEU A 119 1.75 -4.99 -2.18
CA LEU A 119 2.38 -5.17 -3.50
C LEU A 119 2.04 -6.54 -4.12
N GLY A 120 1.67 -7.52 -3.28
CA GLY A 120 1.12 -8.81 -3.72
C GLY A 120 -0.21 -8.67 -4.48
N PHE A 121 -0.97 -7.60 -4.25
CA PHE A 121 -2.21 -7.31 -4.98
C PHE A 121 -1.93 -6.64 -6.34
N LEU A 122 -0.83 -5.88 -6.47
CA LEU A 122 -0.43 -5.21 -7.71
C LEU A 122 0.34 -6.12 -8.68
N LEU A 123 1.08 -7.13 -8.19
CA LEU A 123 1.84 -8.05 -9.04
C LEU A 123 1.01 -9.22 -9.62
N ARG A 124 -0.19 -9.52 -9.08
CA ARG A 124 -1.06 -10.59 -9.61
C ARG A 124 -1.78 -10.23 -10.91
N ARG A 125 -1.79 -8.96 -11.33
CA ARG A 125 -2.48 -8.51 -12.55
C ARG A 125 -1.58 -8.30 -13.78
N ARG A 126 -0.28 -8.60 -13.70
CA ARG A 126 0.69 -8.30 -14.77
C ARG A 126 1.49 -9.51 -15.29
N LEU A 127 0.88 -10.70 -15.36
CA LEU A 127 1.39 -11.78 -16.20
C LEU A 127 0.44 -12.01 -17.38
N PRO A 128 0.80 -11.60 -18.61
CA PRO A 128 0.11 -12.06 -19.80
C PRO A 128 0.29 -13.57 -19.94
N SER A 129 -0.83 -14.24 -20.25
CA SER A 129 -0.92 -15.67 -20.49
C SER A 129 -0.15 -16.04 -21.75
N PHE A 130 1.13 -16.35 -21.61
CA PHE A 130 1.88 -17.04 -22.65
C PHE A 130 2.78 -18.09 -22.01
N MET A 131 2.67 -19.31 -22.55
CA MET A 131 3.47 -20.52 -22.31
C MET A 131 3.01 -21.45 -21.18
N ALA A 132 2.08 -22.33 -21.54
CA ALA A 132 2.13 -23.75 -21.18
C ALA A 132 1.20 -24.57 -22.11
N GLY A 133 1.56 -24.58 -23.39
CA GLY A 133 1.29 -25.71 -24.27
C GLY A 133 2.64 -26.30 -24.63
N ILE A 134 2.91 -27.49 -24.10
CA ILE A 134 3.72 -28.63 -24.57
C ILE A 134 3.69 -29.63 -23.42
#